data_AF-A3Z2H6-F1
#
_entry.id   AF-A3Z2H6-F1
#
_cell.length_a   1.000
_cell.length_b   1.000
_cell.length_c   1.000
_cell.angle_alpha   90.00
_cell.angle_beta   90.00
_cell.angle_gamma   90.00
#
_symmetry.space_group_name_H-M   'P 1'
#
loop_
_entity.id
_entity.type
_entity.pdbx_description
1 polymer ?
#
loop_
_entity_poly.entity_id
_entity_poly.type
_entity_poly.pdbx_seq_one_letter_code
_entity_poly.pdbx_strand_id
1 'polypeptide(L)'
;SVNQFSKRAFMETAQAVPEVQLMISEAANEGQEITRKQVRRLTDEFTAATSPLLPEEIRQRTQENLLPPRAVAPLVRELAKLPEPQQEDFRKVLRDEPELDRIKDVTSTARWITKANESGAAVRAFQQGELDLDKAMQEAQRLDALGLLADAVGQAQALESAVLKLHTSWRRLGGLHERLWVESGSSTPYLRDVLNALQSLSGATMRVSLGELAGGKRVRLQLVEESPDQLDPPPLA
;
A
#
# COMPACT_ATOMS: atom_id res chain seq x y z
N SER A 1 9.86 -31.75 -15.01
CA SER A 1 11.04 -30.87 -14.90
C SER A 1 10.95 -29.92 -13.70
N VAL A 2 11.14 -30.41 -12.47
CA VAL A 2 11.21 -29.56 -11.26
C VAL A 2 12.61 -28.94 -11.07
N ASN A 3 13.62 -29.51 -11.73
CA ASN A 3 15.02 -29.12 -11.59
C ASN A 3 15.41 -27.77 -12.23
N GLN A 4 14.55 -27.17 -13.06
CA GLN A 4 14.80 -25.87 -13.69
C GLN A 4 14.13 -24.69 -12.98
N PHE A 5 13.37 -24.96 -11.90
CA PHE A 5 12.68 -23.91 -11.16
C PHE A 5 13.48 -23.46 -9.94
N SER A 6 13.69 -22.16 -9.81
CA SER A 6 14.04 -21.59 -8.51
C SER A 6 12.85 -21.65 -7.54
N LYS A 7 13.08 -21.86 -6.23
CA LYS A 7 11.99 -21.94 -5.22
C LYS A 7 10.99 -20.78 -5.30
N ARG A 8 11.47 -19.57 -5.58
CA ARG A 8 10.62 -18.37 -5.74
C ARG A 8 9.85 -18.37 -7.05
N ALA A 9 10.45 -18.84 -8.15
CA ALA A 9 9.76 -18.96 -9.43
C ALA A 9 8.63 -19.99 -9.37
N PHE A 10 8.83 -21.10 -8.65
CA PHE A 10 7.79 -22.11 -8.46
C PHE A 10 6.55 -21.54 -7.74
N MET A 11 6.75 -20.80 -6.64
CA MET A 11 5.64 -20.15 -5.93
C MET A 11 4.91 -19.12 -6.80
N GLU A 12 5.65 -18.32 -7.57
CA GLU A 12 5.07 -17.29 -8.45
C GLU A 12 4.32 -17.93 -9.64
N THR A 13 4.80 -19.06 -10.15
CA THR A 13 4.11 -19.86 -11.18
C THR A 13 2.81 -20.44 -10.65
N ALA A 14 2.81 -20.97 -9.42
CA ALA A 14 1.62 -21.56 -8.80
C ALA A 14 0.48 -20.53 -8.59
N GLN A 15 0.82 -19.24 -8.48
CA GLN A 15 -0.15 -18.14 -8.35
C GLN A 15 -0.59 -17.58 -9.72
N ALA A 16 0.04 -18.01 -10.81
CA ALA A 16 -0.29 -17.54 -12.14
C ALA A 16 -1.54 -18.23 -12.71
N VAL A 17 -2.16 -17.61 -13.71
CA VAL A 17 -3.33 -18.12 -14.42
C VAL A 17 -2.96 -19.42 -15.17
N PRO A 18 -3.85 -20.43 -15.29
CA PRO A 18 -3.52 -21.74 -15.88
C PRO A 18 -2.79 -21.68 -17.23
N GLU A 19 -3.16 -20.75 -18.10
CA GLU A 19 -2.53 -20.54 -19.41
C GLU A 19 -1.08 -20.06 -19.27
N VAL A 20 -0.79 -19.18 -18.30
CA VAL A 20 0.57 -18.75 -17.99
C VAL A 20 1.39 -19.89 -17.38
N GLN A 21 0.75 -20.77 -16.59
CA GLN A 21 1.40 -21.98 -16.08
C GLN A 21 1.80 -22.93 -17.21
N LEU A 22 0.94 -23.09 -18.23
CA LEU A 22 1.22 -23.87 -19.43
C LEU A 22 2.41 -23.29 -20.20
N MET A 23 2.41 -21.98 -20.49
CA MET A 23 3.53 -21.31 -21.16
C MET A 23 4.86 -21.46 -20.39
N ILE A 24 4.82 -21.36 -19.05
CA ILE A 24 6.00 -21.56 -18.21
C ILE A 24 6.45 -23.02 -18.24
N SER A 25 5.52 -23.98 -18.28
CA SER A 25 5.83 -25.40 -18.37
C SER A 25 6.43 -25.78 -19.73
N GLU A 26 5.96 -25.17 -20.81
CA GLU A 26 6.52 -25.31 -22.16
C GLU A 26 7.94 -24.75 -22.22
N ALA A 27 8.16 -23.54 -21.72
CA ALA A 27 9.49 -22.94 -21.63
C ALA A 27 10.47 -23.78 -20.76
N ALA A 28 9.98 -24.39 -19.67
CA ALA A 28 10.78 -25.31 -18.87
C ALA A 28 11.11 -26.59 -19.65
N ASN A 29 10.15 -27.15 -20.37
CA ASN A 29 10.34 -28.35 -21.20
C ASN A 29 11.31 -28.11 -22.37
N GLU A 30 11.40 -26.88 -22.89
CA GLU A 30 12.37 -26.44 -23.90
C GLU A 30 13.81 -26.29 -23.36
N GLY A 31 14.03 -26.52 -22.07
CA GLY A 31 15.37 -26.44 -21.49
C GLY A 31 15.70 -25.10 -20.81
N GLN A 32 14.78 -24.12 -20.82
CA GLN A 32 15.05 -22.79 -20.27
C GLN A 32 15.07 -22.80 -18.73
N GLU A 33 15.99 -22.04 -18.14
CA GLU A 33 15.98 -21.83 -16.69
C GLU A 33 14.84 -20.89 -16.27
N ILE A 34 13.92 -21.40 -15.46
CA ILE A 34 12.76 -20.63 -15.00
C ILE A 34 13.13 -19.85 -13.73
N THR A 35 13.56 -18.61 -13.96
CA THR A 35 13.79 -17.62 -12.91
C THR A 35 12.54 -16.80 -12.62
N ARG A 36 12.51 -16.14 -11.45
CA ARG A 36 11.44 -15.21 -11.08
C ARG A 36 11.18 -14.13 -12.14
N LYS A 37 12.25 -13.63 -12.76
CA LYS A 37 12.16 -12.62 -13.83
C LYS A 37 11.50 -13.18 -15.07
N GLN A 38 11.76 -14.45 -15.40
CA GLN A 38 11.18 -15.13 -16.57
C GLN A 38 9.68 -15.39 -16.37
N VAL A 39 9.29 -15.88 -15.19
CA VAL A 39 7.87 -16.05 -14.81
C VAL A 39 7.11 -14.72 -14.96
N ARG A 40 7.68 -13.64 -14.41
CA ARG A 40 7.08 -12.31 -14.52
C ARG A 40 6.99 -11.81 -15.96
N ARG A 41 8.02 -12.03 -16.77
CA ARG A 41 8.04 -11.66 -18.18
C ARG A 41 6.93 -12.35 -18.97
N LEU A 42 6.82 -13.67 -18.85
CA LEU A 42 5.79 -14.48 -19.52
C LEU A 42 4.38 -14.08 -19.05
N THR A 43 4.22 -13.79 -17.75
CA THR A 43 2.97 -13.26 -17.20
C THR A 43 2.61 -11.91 -17.81
N ASP A 44 3.59 -10.99 -17.90
CA ASP A 44 3.39 -9.66 -18.45
C ASP A 44 3.07 -9.73 -19.96
N GLU A 45 3.72 -10.63 -20.71
CA GLU A 45 3.43 -10.91 -22.13
C GLU A 45 2.02 -11.44 -22.35
N PHE A 46 1.60 -12.45 -21.58
CA PHE A 46 0.24 -12.99 -21.64
C PHE A 46 -0.82 -11.93 -21.27
N THR A 47 -0.56 -11.18 -20.20
CA THR A 47 -1.49 -10.12 -19.74
C THR A 47 -1.66 -9.03 -20.79
N ALA A 48 -0.58 -8.62 -21.46
CA ALA A 48 -0.64 -7.59 -22.48
C ALA A 48 -1.31 -8.07 -23.78
N ALA A 49 -1.17 -9.35 -24.13
CA ALA A 49 -1.76 -9.92 -25.34
C ALA A 49 -3.25 -10.26 -25.21
N THR A 50 -3.68 -10.76 -24.04
CA THR A 50 -4.99 -11.41 -23.87
C THR A 50 -5.97 -10.60 -23.01
N SER A 51 -5.53 -9.49 -22.38
CA SER A 51 -6.40 -8.76 -21.46
C SER A 51 -7.60 -8.10 -22.16
N PRO A 52 -8.85 -8.40 -21.74
CA PRO A 52 -10.05 -7.75 -22.25
C PRO A 52 -10.19 -6.30 -21.77
N LEU A 53 -9.35 -5.87 -20.82
CA LEU A 53 -9.37 -4.51 -20.29
C LEU A 53 -8.69 -3.50 -21.23
N LEU A 54 -7.96 -3.98 -22.25
CA LEU A 54 -7.23 -3.16 -23.20
C LEU A 54 -8.00 -2.96 -24.51
N PRO A 55 -7.95 -1.75 -25.11
CA PRO A 55 -8.39 -1.53 -26.47
C PRO A 55 -7.66 -2.46 -27.47
N GLU A 56 -8.32 -2.76 -28.58
CA GLU A 56 -7.77 -3.63 -29.64
C GLU A 56 -6.47 -3.04 -30.21
N GLU A 57 -6.38 -1.72 -30.30
CA GLU A 57 -5.24 -0.96 -30.83
C GLU A 57 -3.96 -1.21 -30.02
N ILE A 58 -4.08 -1.29 -28.68
CA ILE A 58 -2.95 -1.59 -27.79
C ILE A 58 -2.55 -3.07 -27.89
N ARG A 59 -3.53 -3.97 -28.05
CA ARG A 59 -3.26 -5.41 -28.24
C ARG A 59 -2.51 -5.65 -29.55
N GLN A 60 -2.94 -5.02 -30.63
CA GLN A 60 -2.27 -5.10 -31.94
C GLN A 60 -0.85 -4.53 -31.88
N ARG A 61 -0.65 -3.33 -31.33
CA ARG A 61 0.69 -2.73 -31.20
C ARG A 61 1.62 -3.52 -30.28
N THR A 62 1.09 -4.23 -29.28
CA THR A 62 1.88 -5.13 -28.44
C THR A 62 2.30 -6.38 -29.24
N GLN A 63 1.41 -6.95 -30.06
CA GLN A 63 1.73 -8.09 -30.93
C GLN A 63 2.73 -7.71 -32.04
N GLU A 64 2.67 -6.48 -32.53
CA GLU A 64 3.63 -5.91 -33.51
C GLU A 64 4.99 -5.53 -32.88
N ASN A 65 5.21 -5.81 -31.59
CA ASN A 65 6.41 -5.41 -30.81
C ASN A 65 6.66 -3.89 -30.74
N LEU A 66 5.66 -3.06 -31.05
CA LEU A 66 5.76 -1.61 -30.96
C LEU A 66 5.64 -1.11 -29.51
N LEU A 67 4.97 -1.89 -28.65
CA LEU A 67 4.81 -1.59 -27.22
C LEU A 67 5.42 -2.69 -26.35
N PRO A 68 6.32 -2.33 -25.40
CA PRO A 68 6.88 -3.31 -24.48
C PRO A 68 5.80 -3.82 -23.50
N PRO A 69 5.61 -5.16 -23.38
CA PRO A 69 4.65 -5.74 -22.45
C PRO A 69 4.85 -5.31 -20.99
N ARG A 70 6.07 -4.95 -20.62
CA ARG A 70 6.44 -4.47 -19.28
C ARG A 70 5.84 -3.10 -18.93
N ALA A 71 5.44 -2.30 -19.93
CA ALA A 71 4.73 -1.04 -19.72
C ALA A 71 3.20 -1.25 -19.68
N VAL A 72 2.69 -2.22 -20.45
CA VAL A 72 1.26 -2.51 -20.58
C VAL A 72 0.73 -3.37 -19.42
N ALA A 73 1.50 -4.34 -18.93
CA ALA A 73 1.07 -5.22 -17.85
C ALA A 73 0.76 -4.47 -16.53
N PRO A 74 1.56 -3.47 -16.08
CA PRO A 74 1.20 -2.63 -14.94
C PRO A 74 -0.12 -1.89 -15.14
N LEU A 75 -0.37 -1.35 -16.34
CA LEU A 75 -1.63 -0.67 -16.65
C LEU A 75 -2.83 -1.59 -16.43
N VAL A 76 -2.79 -2.81 -16.98
CA VAL A 76 -3.88 -3.80 -16.82
C VAL A 76 -4.16 -4.11 -15.35
N ARG A 77 -3.10 -4.24 -14.54
CA ARG A 77 -3.25 -4.54 -13.10
C ARG A 77 -3.90 -3.39 -12.34
N GLU A 78 -3.55 -2.14 -12.64
CA GLU A 78 -4.17 -0.98 -12.00
C GLU A 78 -5.62 -0.79 -12.50
N LEU A 79 -5.88 -0.92 -13.81
CA LEU A 79 -7.23 -0.83 -14.37
C LEU A 79 -8.19 -1.87 -13.77
N ALA A 80 -7.72 -3.09 -13.50
CA ALA A 80 -8.52 -4.14 -12.88
C ALA A 80 -9.00 -3.80 -11.46
N LYS A 81 -8.35 -2.84 -10.79
CA LYS A 81 -8.73 -2.37 -9.44
C LYS A 81 -9.70 -1.20 -9.45
N LEU A 82 -9.86 -0.54 -10.60
CA LEU A 82 -10.71 0.65 -10.73
C LEU A 82 -12.15 0.27 -11.08
N PRO A 83 -13.15 1.10 -10.75
CA PRO A 83 -14.53 0.92 -11.19
C PRO A 83 -14.68 0.96 -12.72
N GLU A 84 -15.66 0.22 -13.26
CA GLU A 84 -16.00 0.17 -14.69
C GLU A 84 -16.07 1.53 -15.41
N PRO A 85 -16.72 2.59 -14.87
CA PRO A 85 -16.77 3.88 -15.55
C PRO A 85 -15.38 4.49 -15.77
N GLN A 86 -14.49 4.40 -14.77
CA GLN A 86 -13.12 4.90 -14.91
C GLN A 86 -12.30 4.05 -15.88
N GLN A 87 -12.52 2.74 -15.90
CA GLN A 87 -11.88 1.86 -16.90
C GLN A 87 -12.28 2.26 -18.32
N GLU A 88 -13.57 2.58 -18.54
CA GLU A 88 -14.07 2.97 -19.85
C GLU A 88 -13.50 4.32 -20.32
N ASP A 89 -13.37 5.28 -19.41
CA ASP A 89 -12.73 6.57 -19.71
C ASP A 89 -11.26 6.39 -20.09
N PHE A 90 -10.50 5.57 -19.35
CA PHE A 90 -9.12 5.25 -19.73
C PHE A 90 -9.05 4.48 -21.05
N ARG A 91 -9.98 3.57 -21.35
CA ARG A 91 -10.03 2.87 -22.64
C ARG A 91 -10.24 3.82 -23.81
N LYS A 92 -11.07 4.87 -23.66
CA LYS A 92 -11.27 5.89 -24.70
C LYS A 92 -9.98 6.65 -24.97
N VAL A 93 -9.34 7.18 -23.91
CA VAL A 93 -8.06 7.90 -24.02
C VAL A 93 -6.98 7.05 -24.68
N LEU A 94 -6.89 5.77 -24.31
CA LEU A 94 -5.92 4.82 -24.85
C LEU A 94 -6.20 4.39 -26.30
N ARG A 95 -7.46 4.48 -26.74
CA ARG A 95 -7.85 4.25 -28.14
C ARG A 95 -7.42 5.43 -29.01
N ASP A 96 -7.61 6.65 -28.51
CA ASP A 96 -7.31 7.88 -29.24
C ASP A 96 -5.79 8.13 -29.33
N GLU A 97 -5.04 7.83 -28.26
CA GLU A 97 -3.59 8.00 -28.20
C GLU A 97 -2.86 6.72 -27.70
N PRO A 98 -2.72 5.68 -28.54
CA PRO A 98 -2.09 4.41 -28.17
C PRO A 98 -0.54 4.46 -28.18
N GLU A 99 0.05 5.51 -27.61
CA GLU A 99 1.49 5.73 -27.55
C GLU A 99 2.09 5.32 -26.20
N LEU A 100 3.39 4.96 -26.20
CA LEU A 100 4.07 4.47 -25.01
C LEU A 100 4.06 5.47 -23.85
N ASP A 101 4.23 6.77 -24.14
CA ASP A 101 4.28 7.78 -23.09
C ASP A 101 2.90 8.02 -22.47
N ARG A 102 1.83 8.00 -23.28
CA ARG A 102 0.45 8.03 -22.77
C ARG A 102 0.10 6.82 -21.93
N ILE A 103 0.55 5.63 -22.32
CA ILE A 103 0.38 4.43 -21.50
C ILE A 103 1.02 4.61 -20.11
N LYS A 104 2.21 5.22 -20.02
CA LYS A 104 2.87 5.49 -18.73
C LYS A 104 2.11 6.53 -17.91
N ASP A 105 1.61 7.59 -18.54
CA ASP A 105 0.84 8.65 -17.87
C ASP A 105 -0.46 8.08 -17.29
N VAL A 106 -1.19 7.32 -18.09
CA VAL A 106 -2.44 6.64 -17.67
C VAL A 106 -2.14 5.61 -16.58
N THR A 107 -1.05 4.85 -16.69
CA THR A 107 -0.63 3.91 -15.64
C THR A 107 -0.34 4.63 -14.32
N SER A 108 0.33 5.78 -14.37
CA SER A 108 0.67 6.57 -13.18
C SER A 108 -0.59 7.14 -12.54
N THR A 109 -1.49 7.68 -13.36
CA THR A 109 -2.80 8.19 -12.94
C THR A 109 -3.62 7.09 -12.26
N ALA A 110 -3.79 5.94 -12.92
CA ALA A 110 -4.50 4.79 -12.36
C ALA A 110 -3.87 4.33 -11.04
N ARG A 111 -2.53 4.28 -10.95
CA ARG A 111 -1.83 3.93 -9.70
C ARG A 111 -2.13 4.92 -8.57
N TRP A 112 -2.15 6.22 -8.85
CA TRP A 112 -2.45 7.22 -7.81
C TRP A 112 -3.90 7.13 -7.35
N ILE A 113 -4.86 6.90 -8.25
CA ILE A 113 -6.26 6.66 -7.89
C ILE A 113 -6.38 5.41 -7.00
N THR A 114 -5.81 4.29 -7.43
CA THR A 114 -5.80 3.05 -6.65
C THR A 114 -5.21 3.28 -5.26
N LYS A 115 -4.05 3.94 -5.17
CA LYS A 115 -3.38 4.22 -3.90
C LYS A 115 -4.24 5.11 -2.99
N ALA A 116 -4.81 6.18 -3.53
CA ALA A 116 -5.67 7.09 -2.78
C ALA A 116 -6.92 6.37 -2.25
N ASN A 117 -7.54 5.50 -3.06
CA ASN A 117 -8.69 4.69 -2.64
C ASN A 117 -8.35 3.66 -1.57
N GLU A 118 -7.28 2.88 -1.77
CA GLU A 118 -6.84 1.87 -0.80
C GLU A 118 -6.46 2.52 0.54
N SER A 119 -5.71 3.63 0.51
CA SER A 119 -5.34 4.35 1.73
C SER A 119 -6.53 5.09 2.34
N GLY A 120 -7.38 5.72 1.53
CA GLY A 120 -8.54 6.49 1.99
C GLY A 120 -9.57 5.63 2.70
N ALA A 121 -9.83 4.41 2.21
CA ALA A 121 -10.71 3.45 2.87
C ALA A 121 -10.23 3.07 4.29
N ALA A 122 -8.92 3.13 4.54
CA ALA A 122 -8.32 2.79 5.83
C ALA A 122 -8.19 3.98 6.80
N VAL A 123 -8.40 5.22 6.33
CA VAL A 123 -8.33 6.44 7.16
C VAL A 123 -9.66 6.65 7.87
N ARG A 124 -9.65 6.55 9.20
CA ARG A 124 -10.82 6.75 10.06
C ARG A 124 -11.30 8.19 10.04
N ALA A 125 -10.40 9.16 9.94
CA ALA A 125 -10.78 10.57 9.83
C ALA A 125 -11.69 10.86 8.64
N PHE A 126 -11.61 10.07 7.56
CA PHE A 126 -12.48 10.22 6.38
C PHE A 126 -13.88 9.63 6.59
N GLN A 127 -14.05 8.76 7.60
CA GLN A 127 -15.33 8.14 7.95
C GLN A 127 -16.14 8.99 8.92
N GLN A 128 -15.54 10.03 9.51
CA GLN A 128 -16.18 10.89 10.51
C GLN A 128 -17.00 12.04 9.91
N GLY A 129 -16.99 12.23 8.58
CA GLY A 129 -17.76 13.28 7.91
C GLY A 129 -18.26 12.86 6.53
N GLU A 130 -19.11 13.70 5.93
CA GLU A 130 -19.53 13.56 4.53
C GLU A 130 -18.38 13.94 3.58
N LEU A 131 -17.38 13.06 3.46
CA LEU A 131 -16.25 13.26 2.56
C LEU A 131 -16.45 12.45 1.27
N ASP A 132 -16.55 13.15 0.15
CA ASP A 132 -16.60 12.56 -1.18
C ASP A 132 -15.18 12.52 -1.78
N LEU A 133 -14.44 11.44 -1.46
CA LEU A 133 -13.07 11.26 -1.92
C LEU A 133 -12.98 11.17 -3.46
N ASP A 134 -14.01 10.62 -4.11
CA ASP A 134 -14.06 10.50 -5.56
C ASP A 134 -14.09 11.87 -6.23
N LYS A 135 -14.92 12.80 -5.75
CA LYS A 135 -14.92 14.19 -6.23
C LYS A 135 -13.60 14.90 -5.95
N ALA A 136 -13.01 14.72 -4.76
CA ALA A 136 -11.73 15.33 -4.42
C ALA A 136 -10.59 14.85 -5.33
N MET A 137 -10.59 13.56 -5.72
CA MET A 137 -9.63 13.02 -6.68
C MET A 137 -9.82 13.61 -8.08
N GLN A 138 -11.07 13.82 -8.53
CA GLN A 138 -11.35 14.49 -9.81
C GLN A 138 -10.84 15.94 -9.82
N GLU A 139 -11.04 16.67 -8.72
CA GLU A 139 -10.51 18.03 -8.57
C GLU A 139 -8.97 18.03 -8.56
N ALA A 140 -8.34 17.10 -7.84
CA ALA A 140 -6.90 16.96 -7.79
C ALA A 140 -6.32 16.57 -9.17
N GLN A 141 -7.02 15.74 -9.95
CA GLN A 141 -6.64 15.41 -11.31
C GLN A 141 -6.68 16.64 -12.22
N ARG A 142 -7.72 17.48 -12.11
CA ARG A 142 -7.82 18.75 -12.86
C ARG A 142 -6.68 19.73 -12.53
N LEU A 143 -6.14 19.65 -11.33
CA LEU A 143 -5.04 20.50 -10.84
C LEU A 143 -3.65 19.86 -11.04
N ASP A 144 -3.54 18.71 -11.71
CA ASP A 144 -2.30 17.91 -11.81
C ASP A 144 -1.66 17.59 -10.44
N ALA A 145 -2.47 17.52 -9.39
CA ALA A 145 -2.07 17.33 -7.99
C ALA A 145 -2.46 15.96 -7.42
N LEU A 146 -2.90 15.02 -8.27
CA LEU A 146 -3.38 13.70 -7.84
C LEU A 146 -2.30 12.90 -7.08
N GLY A 147 -1.04 12.99 -7.50
CA GLY A 147 0.07 12.34 -6.79
C GLY A 147 0.26 12.88 -5.37
N LEU A 148 0.13 14.20 -5.18
CA LEU A 148 0.21 14.85 -3.86
C LEU A 148 -0.93 14.42 -2.96
N LEU A 149 -2.15 14.33 -3.50
CA LEU A 149 -3.31 13.83 -2.77
C LEU A 149 -3.10 12.38 -2.33
N ALA A 150 -2.70 11.48 -3.25
CA ALA A 150 -2.46 10.08 -2.94
C ALA A 150 -1.37 9.89 -1.87
N ASP A 151 -0.33 10.72 -1.89
CA ASP A 151 0.71 10.72 -0.87
C ASP A 151 0.20 11.26 0.48
N ALA A 152 -0.58 12.33 0.49
CA ALA A 152 -1.18 12.89 1.70
C ALA A 152 -2.12 11.89 2.39
N VAL A 153 -2.99 11.23 1.61
CA VAL A 153 -3.89 10.18 2.13
C VAL A 153 -3.09 8.99 2.68
N GLY A 154 -2.03 8.57 1.98
CA GLY A 154 -1.13 7.53 2.47
C GLY A 154 -0.42 7.89 3.78
N GLN A 155 0.00 9.15 3.94
CA GLN A 155 0.60 9.62 5.19
C GLN A 155 -0.42 9.70 6.32
N ALA A 156 -1.66 10.11 6.04
CA ALA A 156 -2.75 10.09 7.01
C ALA A 156 -3.00 8.68 7.55
N GLN A 157 -3.09 7.68 6.65
CA GLN A 157 -3.22 6.26 7.03
C GLN A 157 -2.05 5.80 7.91
N ALA A 158 -0.80 6.15 7.52
CA ALA A 158 0.39 5.78 8.27
C ALA A 158 0.40 6.39 9.67
N LEU A 159 -0.03 7.66 9.80
CA LEU A 159 -0.13 8.36 11.06
C LEU A 159 -1.16 7.70 11.98
N GLU A 160 -2.37 7.42 11.50
CA GLU A 160 -3.41 6.75 12.30
C GLU A 160 -2.95 5.35 12.76
N SER A 161 -2.32 4.57 11.86
CA SER A 161 -1.75 3.27 12.22
C SER A 161 -0.67 3.40 13.29
N ALA A 162 0.19 4.42 13.21
CA ALA A 162 1.22 4.68 14.20
C ALA A 162 0.64 5.09 15.55
N VAL A 163 -0.40 5.94 15.56
CA VAL A 163 -1.11 6.34 16.78
C VAL A 163 -1.76 5.14 17.46
N LEU A 164 -2.41 4.24 16.70
CA LEU A 164 -2.98 3.01 17.26
C LEU A 164 -1.91 2.09 17.87
N LYS A 165 -0.77 1.91 17.18
CA LYS A 165 0.37 1.12 17.70
C LYS A 165 0.99 1.76 18.94
N LEU A 166 1.09 3.08 18.96
CA LEU A 166 1.58 3.84 20.11
C LEU A 166 0.64 3.64 21.30
N HIS A 167 -0.67 3.83 21.11
CA HIS A 167 -1.67 3.66 22.17
C HIS A 167 -1.66 2.25 22.77
N THR A 168 -1.68 1.22 21.92
CA THR A 168 -1.67 -0.18 22.37
C THR A 168 -0.39 -0.55 23.13
N SER A 169 0.75 -0.09 22.65
CA SER A 169 2.06 -0.34 23.28
C SER A 169 2.22 0.46 24.58
N TRP A 170 1.75 1.71 24.61
CA TRP A 170 1.74 2.57 25.78
C TRP A 170 0.87 2.00 26.91
N ARG A 171 -0.38 1.60 26.60
CA ARG A 171 -1.28 0.93 27.57
C ARG A 171 -0.66 -0.35 28.13
N ARG A 172 -0.06 -1.18 27.28
CA ARG A 172 0.61 -2.41 27.71
C ARG A 172 1.82 -2.13 28.60
N LEU A 173 2.63 -1.12 28.26
CA LEU A 173 3.78 -0.72 29.06
C LEU A 173 3.35 -0.19 30.43
N GLY A 174 2.29 0.61 30.50
CA GLY A 174 1.70 1.07 31.76
C GLY A 174 1.31 -0.08 32.68
N GLY A 175 0.53 -1.05 32.16
CA GLY A 175 0.11 -2.21 32.96
C GLY A 175 1.27 -3.11 33.41
N LEU A 176 2.30 -3.29 32.57
CA LEU A 176 3.51 -4.04 32.96
C LEU A 176 4.32 -3.30 34.02
N HIS A 177 4.46 -1.98 33.89
CA HIS A 177 5.15 -1.14 34.87
C HIS A 177 4.47 -1.23 36.23
N GLU A 178 3.14 -1.10 36.30
CA GLU A 178 2.39 -1.21 37.56
C GLU A 178 2.55 -2.58 38.22
N ARG A 179 2.41 -3.68 37.46
CA ARG A 179 2.58 -5.03 37.99
C ARG A 179 3.99 -5.29 38.51
N LEU A 180 5.00 -4.93 37.72
CA LEU A 180 6.40 -5.06 38.13
C LEU A 180 6.72 -4.15 39.31
N TRP A 181 6.09 -2.99 39.43
CA TRP A 181 6.25 -2.10 40.58
C TRP A 181 5.72 -2.73 41.87
N VAL A 182 4.58 -3.42 41.81
CA VAL A 182 4.01 -4.14 42.96
C VAL A 182 4.87 -5.36 43.32
N GLU A 183 5.35 -6.11 42.33
CA GLU A 183 6.23 -7.27 42.55
C GLU A 183 7.64 -6.87 43.01
N SER A 184 8.09 -5.66 42.69
CA SER A 184 9.39 -5.14 43.13
C SER A 184 9.34 -4.67 44.58
N GLY A 185 9.69 -5.60 45.47
CA GLY A 185 9.95 -5.32 46.88
C GLY A 185 11.16 -4.41 47.12
N SER A 186 11.36 -4.02 48.38
CA SER A 186 12.46 -3.13 48.82
C SER A 186 13.86 -3.62 48.48
N SER A 187 14.03 -4.91 48.20
CA SER A 187 15.33 -5.54 47.91
C SER A 187 15.73 -5.51 46.41
N THR A 188 15.04 -4.74 45.57
CA THR A 188 15.28 -4.70 44.11
C THR A 188 15.60 -3.29 43.58
N PRO A 189 16.70 -2.65 44.02
CA PRO A 189 17.01 -1.25 43.68
C PRO A 189 17.19 -1.02 42.17
N TYR A 190 17.96 -1.89 41.50
CA TYR A 190 18.20 -1.76 40.06
C TYR A 190 16.93 -1.96 39.22
N LEU A 191 16.01 -2.80 39.69
CA LEU A 191 14.72 -2.98 39.02
C LEU A 191 13.87 -1.71 39.14
N ARG A 192 13.91 -1.04 40.29
CA ARG A 192 13.24 0.25 40.47
C ARG A 192 13.86 1.36 39.62
N ASP A 193 15.17 1.38 39.44
CA ASP A 193 15.82 2.33 38.53
C ASP A 193 15.34 2.16 37.08
N VAL A 194 15.24 0.91 36.61
CA VAL A 194 14.66 0.60 35.29
C VAL A 194 13.20 1.02 35.22
N LEU A 195 12.39 0.72 36.24
CA LEU A 195 10.99 1.12 36.27
C LEU A 195 10.83 2.65 36.24
N ASN A 196 11.64 3.39 37.00
CA ASN A 196 11.66 4.86 36.98
C ASN A 196 12.02 5.41 35.60
N ALA A 197 12.99 4.81 34.91
CA ALA A 197 13.33 5.20 33.54
C ALA A 197 12.15 4.92 32.58
N LEU A 198 11.52 3.74 32.69
CA LEU A 198 10.35 3.38 31.88
C LEU A 198 9.12 4.24 32.18
N GLN A 199 9.00 4.79 33.38
CA GLN A 199 7.91 5.70 33.77
C GLN A 199 7.84 6.94 32.88
N SER A 200 8.99 7.41 32.37
CA SER A 200 9.05 8.52 31.40
C SER A 200 8.36 8.23 30.07
N LEU A 201 8.15 6.95 29.77
CA LEU A 201 7.49 6.45 28.56
C LEU A 201 6.08 5.90 28.83
N SER A 202 5.75 5.49 30.05
CA SER A 202 4.43 4.96 30.42
C SER A 202 3.47 6.01 31.00
N GLY A 203 3.97 7.17 31.45
CA GLY A 203 3.12 8.24 31.99
C GLY A 203 2.27 8.97 30.94
N ALA A 204 1.32 9.79 31.41
CA ALA A 204 0.44 10.61 30.57
C ALA A 204 1.17 11.68 29.74
N THR A 205 2.34 12.12 30.20
CA THR A 205 3.24 13.00 29.43
C THR A 205 4.51 12.23 29.07
N MET A 206 4.56 11.75 27.83
CA MET A 206 5.71 11.03 27.29
C MET A 206 6.79 12.01 26.83
N ARG A 207 8.05 11.72 27.16
CA ARG A 207 9.21 12.45 26.63
C ARG A 207 10.06 11.50 25.80
N VAL A 208 10.05 11.69 24.49
CA VAL A 208 10.78 10.84 23.55
C VAL A 208 11.91 11.65 22.91
N SER A 209 13.13 11.13 22.96
CA SER A 209 14.22 11.64 22.15
C SER A 209 14.16 10.98 20.78
N LEU A 210 14.18 11.77 19.71
CA LEU A 210 14.22 11.25 18.34
C LEU A 210 15.64 10.80 17.91
N GLY A 211 16.59 10.81 18.85
CA GLY A 211 17.97 10.42 18.60
C GLY A 211 18.77 11.47 17.82
N GLU A 212 20.05 11.18 17.59
CA GLU A 212 20.98 12.09 16.90
C GLU A 212 20.64 12.26 15.42
N LEU A 213 20.06 11.22 14.79
CA LEU A 213 19.63 11.23 13.38
C LEU A 213 18.51 12.25 13.10
N ALA A 214 17.77 12.67 14.12
CA ALA A 214 16.76 13.73 14.04
C ALA A 214 17.24 15.08 14.61
N GLY A 215 18.56 15.26 14.73
CA GLY A 215 19.18 16.48 15.25
C GLY A 215 19.03 16.67 16.76
N GLY A 216 18.88 15.58 17.53
CA GLY A 216 18.78 15.64 19.00
C GLY A 216 17.47 16.23 19.51
N LYS A 217 16.45 16.37 18.64
CA LYS A 217 15.15 16.91 19.01
C LYS A 217 14.47 16.00 20.03
N ARG A 218 13.95 16.62 21.09
CA ARG A 218 13.11 15.97 22.09
C ARG A 218 11.66 16.37 21.87
N VAL A 219 10.80 15.37 21.71
CA VAL A 219 9.36 15.56 21.56
C VAL A 219 8.69 15.25 22.89
N ARG A 220 7.81 16.15 23.31
CA ARG A 220 6.92 15.92 24.44
C ARG A 220 5.53 15.66 23.88
N LEU A 221 4.98 14.50 24.20
CA LEU A 221 3.63 14.10 23.82
C LEU A 221 2.78 14.04 25.09
N GLN A 222 1.61 14.65 25.07
CA GLN A 222 0.61 14.47 26.11
C GLN A 222 -0.49 13.60 25.53
N LEU A 223 -0.71 12.42 26.12
CA LEU A 223 -1.80 11.55 25.74
C LEU A 223 -3.02 11.93 26.57
N VAL A 224 -4.04 12.43 25.88
CA VAL A 224 -5.37 12.66 26.44
C VAL A 224 -6.28 11.65 25.78
N GLU A 225 -6.89 10.77 26.58
CA GLU A 225 -7.90 9.85 26.08
C GLU A 225 -9.26 10.54 26.21
N GLU A 226 -9.91 10.74 25.07
CA GLU A 226 -11.29 11.20 25.03
C GLU A 226 -12.22 9.99 25.13
N SER A 227 -13.30 10.12 25.91
CA SER A 227 -14.28 9.05 26.06
C SER A 227 -15.09 8.91 24.77
N PRO A 228 -15.45 7.68 24.33
CA PRO A 228 -16.23 7.49 23.10
C PRO A 228 -17.58 8.24 23.14
N ASP A 229 -18.11 8.51 24.32
CA ASP A 229 -19.36 9.27 24.55
C ASP A 229 -19.24 10.79 24.28
N GLN A 230 -18.02 11.30 24.08
CA GLN A 230 -17.74 12.70 23.74
C GLN A 230 -17.40 12.90 22.25
N LEU A 231 -17.33 11.82 21.49
CA LEU A 231 -17.18 11.87 20.04
C LEU A 231 -18.59 11.79 19.45
N ASP A 232 -18.97 12.81 18.66
CA ASP A 232 -20.21 12.72 17.89
C ASP A 232 -20.16 11.42 17.06
N PRO A 233 -21.17 10.53 17.18
CA PRO A 233 -21.19 9.31 16.40
C PRO A 233 -21.18 9.68 14.90
N PRO A 234 -20.46 8.93 14.05
CA PRO A 234 -20.52 9.17 12.62
C PRO A 234 -21.99 9.12 12.18
N PRO A 235 -22.47 10.09 11.40
CA PRO A 235 -23.85 10.11 10.93
C PRO A 235 -24.10 8.78 10.21
N LEU A 236 -25.12 8.05 10.67
CA LEU A 236 -25.54 6.80 10.03
C LEU A 236 -26.09 7.15 8.64
N ALA A 237 -25.41 6.69 7.60
CA ALA A 237 -25.90 6.67 6.22
C ALA A 237 -26.90 5.53 6.00
#